data_AF-A0A7J2PNU6-F1
#
_entry.id   AF-A0A7J2PNU6-F1
#
_cell.length_a   1.000
_cell.length_b   1.000
_cell.length_c   1.000
_cell.angle_alpha   90.00
_cell.angle_beta   90.00
_cell.angle_gamma   90.00
#
_symmetry.space_group_name_H-M   'P 1'
#
loop_
_entity.id
_entity.type
_entity.pdbx_description
1 polymer ?
#
loop_
_entity_poly.entity_id
_entity_poly.type
_entity_poly.pdbx_seq_one_letter_code
_entity_poly.pdbx_strand_id
1 'polypeptide(L)'
;MEDIQNFLNKFLKMVKIEVFDYYDRSQSYLKDLISYKNVNLKKQTKDENEEILKETLEKILKAIKTGLNTIGVPIHNITMVQTTFLNDIHKKGNVIDSYGSYLELYFKDYINPILFTIIIEYLFDIEVQKFENLKLFKLIPHNFIGKLNVFKEKNIATSEVRSYFIQNNFDDVLDFTKLTLKKGKSQINIIDKERSPLESEKGKKSVTDILTRLEKAKMNSIERLKSPKNKIIKIDTEILPSKPQPENKPLPQPKLALPTIEQKKRALDYLTILPIVNPELAQKFNIDIGNLLNSRVINPDLLDLENLYYYISILKMLRIEFPYTFIEIKEILKKYVRDKIFSSSTDSFPDSINIFHGLSILNEFNLITNSNLIDIDKTEKFLKSKLKIFVPEKLKMNYYTLLSLIILENSEFIKENEEDYLNRISKLNILSLENSNPISDIYHIVAFIKLLDKSANLPEFKTKYLNELKTTLNSQPSSNSLITETAKTLLLLDFLDVKNQETILVSHLLKEVITTTIFFNLESLDIDFNWRNDKLAYKIELKMVFWILLACSQYSTLNLVNL
;
A
#
# COMPACT_ATOMS: atom_id res chain seq x y z
N MET A 1 -23.41 33.64 -0.69
CA MET A 1 -21.99 33.59 -0.26
C MET A 1 -21.85 33.33 1.23
N GLU A 2 -22.60 34.03 2.09
CA GLU A 2 -22.57 33.84 3.55
C GLU A 2 -22.98 32.42 3.97
N ASP A 3 -24.00 31.82 3.35
CA ASP A 3 -24.41 30.43 3.63
C ASP A 3 -23.37 29.38 3.24
N ILE A 4 -22.64 29.60 2.14
CA ILE A 4 -21.56 28.73 1.68
C ILE A 4 -20.36 28.82 2.63
N GLN A 5 -19.98 30.04 3.04
CA GLN A 5 -18.92 30.25 4.03
C GLN A 5 -19.30 29.63 5.38
N ASN A 6 -20.55 29.77 5.81
CA ASN A 6 -21.04 29.13 7.03
C ASN A 6 -21.02 27.61 6.95
N PHE A 7 -21.43 27.04 5.81
CA PHE A 7 -21.35 25.60 5.56
C PHE A 7 -19.90 25.10 5.61
N LEU A 8 -18.99 25.71 4.84
CA LEU A 8 -17.58 25.36 4.81
C LEU A 8 -16.90 25.55 6.17
N ASN A 9 -17.24 26.59 6.93
CA ASN A 9 -16.70 26.81 8.27
C ASN A 9 -17.13 25.70 9.23
N LYS A 10 -18.41 25.32 9.24
CA LYS A 10 -18.92 24.19 10.04
C LYS A 10 -18.25 22.88 9.63
N PHE A 11 -18.14 22.64 8.32
CA PHE A 11 -17.51 21.45 7.76
C PHE A 11 -16.06 21.33 8.20
N LEU A 12 -15.24 22.35 7.93
CA LEU A 12 -13.82 22.34 8.25
C LEU A 12 -13.57 22.28 9.76
N LYS A 13 -14.40 22.90 10.60
CA LYS A 13 -14.30 22.72 12.06
C LYS A 13 -14.43 21.27 12.50
N MET A 14 -15.20 20.46 11.77
CA MET A 14 -15.48 19.07 12.13
C MET A 14 -14.46 18.08 11.57
N VAL A 15 -13.96 18.30 10.34
CA VAL A 15 -13.17 17.30 9.62
C VAL A 15 -11.81 17.78 9.08
N LYS A 16 -11.35 18.99 9.41
CA LYS A 16 -10.11 19.56 8.86
C LYS A 16 -8.88 18.67 9.02
N ILE A 17 -8.75 17.95 10.15
CA ILE A 17 -7.63 17.03 10.39
C ILE A 17 -7.70 15.86 9.41
N GLU A 18 -8.87 15.26 9.24
CA GLU A 18 -9.09 14.16 8.31
C GLU A 18 -8.91 14.58 6.85
N VAL A 19 -9.32 15.80 6.48
CA VAL A 19 -9.07 16.31 5.13
C VAL A 19 -7.57 16.43 4.85
N PHE A 20 -6.76 16.86 5.83
CA PHE A 20 -5.30 16.89 5.68
C PHE A 20 -4.68 15.50 5.58
N ASP A 21 -5.09 14.55 6.44
CA ASP A 21 -4.60 13.17 6.36
C ASP A 21 -4.98 12.51 5.02
N TYR A 22 -6.18 12.77 4.52
CA TYR A 22 -6.60 12.35 3.18
C TYR A 22 -5.71 12.92 2.07
N TYR A 23 -5.34 14.21 2.14
CA TYR A 23 -4.41 14.81 1.19
C TYR A 23 -3.02 14.19 1.26
N ASP A 24 -2.48 13.95 2.45
CA ASP A 24 -1.15 13.37 2.63
C ASP A 24 -1.08 11.91 2.15
N ARG A 25 -2.13 11.12 2.38
CA ARG A 25 -2.28 9.75 1.83
C ARG A 25 -2.36 9.76 0.31
N SER A 26 -3.16 10.67 -0.25
CA SER A 26 -3.30 10.82 -1.70
C SER A 26 -2.00 11.28 -2.35
N GLN A 27 -1.25 12.18 -1.72
CA GLN A 27 0.07 12.61 -2.19
C GLN A 27 1.10 11.47 -2.12
N SER A 28 1.07 10.67 -1.06
CA SER A 28 1.94 9.49 -0.92
C SER A 28 1.66 8.48 -2.04
N TYR A 29 0.39 8.20 -2.31
CA TYR A 29 -0.04 7.36 -3.43
C TYR A 29 0.45 7.89 -4.79
N LEU A 30 0.34 9.20 -5.03
CA LEU A 30 0.81 9.81 -6.28
C LEU A 30 2.35 9.79 -6.38
N LYS A 31 3.08 9.98 -5.28
CA LYS A 31 4.55 9.83 -5.23
C LYS A 31 5.00 8.40 -5.53
N ASP A 32 4.26 7.40 -5.05
CA ASP A 32 4.53 5.99 -5.34
C ASP A 32 4.34 5.69 -6.84
N LEU A 33 3.28 6.21 -7.45
CA LEU A 33 3.04 6.09 -8.90
C LEU A 33 4.11 6.79 -9.75
N ILE A 34 4.61 7.95 -9.31
CA ILE A 34 5.69 8.67 -10.00
C ILE A 34 6.99 7.89 -9.92
N SER A 35 7.33 7.35 -8.74
CA SER A 35 8.49 6.51 -8.54
C SER A 35 8.42 5.23 -9.38
N TYR A 36 7.21 4.67 -9.51
CA TYR A 36 6.93 3.52 -10.37
C TYR A 36 7.14 3.79 -11.87
N LYS A 37 7.03 5.05 -12.32
CA LYS A 37 7.38 5.47 -13.70
C LYS A 37 8.88 5.73 -13.90
N ASN A 38 9.73 5.22 -13.00
CA ASN A 38 11.19 5.38 -13.01
C ASN A 38 11.66 6.85 -12.91
N VAL A 39 10.87 7.71 -12.29
CA VAL A 39 11.28 9.11 -12.04
C VAL A 39 11.93 9.20 -10.66
N ASN A 40 13.21 9.58 -10.63
CA ASN A 40 13.92 9.81 -9.38
C ASN A 40 13.60 11.22 -8.84
N LEU A 41 12.70 11.29 -7.85
CA LEU A 41 12.29 12.53 -7.20
C LEU A 41 13.44 13.28 -6.49
N LYS A 42 14.53 12.60 -6.15
CA LYS A 42 15.69 13.24 -5.49
C LYS A 42 16.68 13.86 -6.48
N LYS A 43 16.49 13.64 -7.79
CA LYS A 43 17.38 14.15 -8.82
C LYS A 43 17.26 15.67 -8.90
N GLN A 44 18.42 16.35 -8.94
CA GLN A 44 18.47 17.80 -9.02
C GLN A 44 18.13 18.25 -10.44
N THR A 45 17.27 19.25 -10.53
CA THR A 45 16.77 19.79 -11.80
C THR A 45 17.73 20.78 -12.44
N LYS A 46 18.72 21.27 -11.68
CA LYS A 46 19.70 22.28 -12.12
C LYS A 46 20.77 21.74 -13.06
N ASP A 47 21.01 20.43 -13.02
CA ASP A 47 22.03 19.75 -13.83
C ASP A 47 21.44 19.10 -15.10
N GLU A 48 20.13 19.29 -15.36
CA GLU A 48 19.44 18.70 -16.49
C GLU A 48 19.24 19.71 -17.63
N ASN A 49 19.39 19.22 -18.87
CA ASN A 49 18.99 19.98 -20.05
C ASN A 49 17.47 20.20 -20.05
N GLU A 50 17.00 21.32 -20.59
CA GLU A 50 15.59 21.75 -20.64
C GLU A 50 14.67 20.71 -21.30
N GLU A 51 15.17 19.96 -22.28
CA GLU A 51 14.44 18.89 -22.97
C GLU A 51 14.18 17.68 -22.03
N ILE A 52 15.21 17.23 -21.30
CA ILE A 52 15.11 16.17 -20.27
C ILE A 52 14.24 16.64 -19.10
N LEU A 53 14.43 17.92 -18.75
CA LEU A 53 13.54 18.85 -18.08
C LEU A 53 12.07 18.48 -18.22
N LYS A 54 11.63 18.83 -19.42
CA LYS A 54 10.26 18.75 -19.89
C LYS A 54 9.76 17.31 -19.98
N GLU A 55 10.55 16.40 -20.54
CA GLU A 55 10.17 14.98 -20.65
C GLU A 55 9.89 14.35 -19.28
N THR A 56 10.69 14.69 -18.27
CA THR A 56 10.52 14.13 -16.92
C THR A 56 9.31 14.74 -16.23
N LEU A 57 9.06 16.04 -16.37
CA LEU A 57 7.83 16.71 -15.94
C LEU A 57 6.58 16.08 -16.58
N GLU A 58 6.63 15.80 -17.87
CA GLU A 58 5.54 15.14 -18.60
C GLU A 58 5.30 13.71 -18.08
N LYS A 59 6.37 12.96 -17.75
CA LYS A 59 6.26 11.63 -17.11
C LYS A 59 5.63 11.71 -15.72
N ILE A 60 6.02 12.69 -14.90
CA ILE A 60 5.43 12.96 -13.59
C ILE A 60 3.93 13.26 -13.74
N LEU A 61 3.59 14.16 -14.66
CA LEU A 61 2.21 14.54 -14.95
C LEU A 61 1.36 13.37 -15.46
N LYS A 62 1.94 12.50 -16.29
CA LYS A 62 1.29 11.29 -16.75
C LYS A 62 1.00 10.33 -15.60
N ALA A 63 1.95 10.15 -14.67
CA ALA A 63 1.74 9.34 -13.48
C ALA A 63 0.63 9.88 -12.58
N ILE A 64 0.60 11.20 -12.37
CA ILE A 64 -0.46 11.89 -11.63
C ILE A 64 -1.82 11.69 -12.29
N LYS A 65 -1.87 11.85 -13.62
CA LYS A 65 -3.10 11.66 -14.39
C LYS A 65 -3.61 10.24 -14.28
N THR A 66 -2.71 9.25 -14.37
CA THR A 66 -3.07 7.87 -14.09
C THR A 66 -3.64 7.72 -12.69
N GLY A 67 -2.98 8.26 -11.66
CA GLY A 67 -3.43 8.14 -10.26
C GLY A 67 -4.74 8.85 -9.92
N LEU A 68 -5.08 9.97 -10.58
CA LEU A 68 -6.36 10.63 -10.36
C LEU A 68 -7.47 9.97 -11.18
N ASN A 69 -7.15 9.47 -12.38
CA ASN A 69 -8.10 8.73 -13.19
C ASN A 69 -8.50 7.40 -12.52
N THR A 70 -7.56 6.70 -11.87
CA THR A 70 -7.87 5.48 -11.10
C THR A 70 -8.82 5.74 -9.92
N ILE A 71 -8.80 6.95 -9.36
CA ILE A 71 -9.76 7.39 -8.33
C ILE A 71 -11.14 7.72 -8.94
N GLY A 72 -11.24 7.87 -10.27
CA GLY A 72 -12.47 8.23 -10.98
C GLY A 72 -12.57 9.71 -11.36
N VAL A 73 -11.47 10.46 -11.30
CA VAL A 73 -11.45 11.86 -11.77
C VAL A 73 -11.38 11.89 -13.30
N PRO A 74 -12.30 12.58 -13.99
CA PRO A 74 -12.29 12.64 -15.45
C PRO A 74 -11.00 13.22 -16.04
N ILE A 75 -10.47 12.57 -17.08
CA ILE A 75 -9.23 12.95 -17.77
C ILE A 75 -9.21 14.41 -18.23
N HIS A 76 -10.34 14.97 -18.66
CA HIS A 76 -10.41 16.36 -19.14
C HIS A 76 -10.15 17.38 -18.02
N ASN A 77 -10.66 17.14 -16.80
CA ASN A 77 -10.40 17.97 -15.62
C ASN A 77 -8.91 17.97 -15.26
N ILE A 78 -8.27 16.81 -15.38
CA ILE A 78 -6.83 16.65 -15.12
C ILE A 78 -6.00 17.37 -16.20
N THR A 79 -6.42 17.30 -17.46
CA THR A 79 -5.66 17.86 -18.60
C THR A 79 -5.67 19.40 -18.62
N MET A 80 -6.78 20.02 -18.18
CA MET A 80 -6.85 21.49 -18.02
C MET A 80 -5.87 21.97 -16.93
N VAL A 81 -5.82 21.26 -15.81
CA VAL A 81 -4.88 21.52 -14.70
C VAL A 81 -3.42 21.34 -15.13
N GLN A 82 -3.12 20.32 -15.95
CA GLN A 82 -1.78 20.08 -16.51
C GLN A 82 -1.28 21.25 -17.38
N THR A 83 -2.16 21.83 -18.19
CA THR A 83 -1.80 22.91 -19.12
C THR A 83 -1.45 24.19 -18.35
N THR A 84 -2.25 24.55 -17.36
CA THR A 84 -1.98 25.69 -16.46
C THR A 84 -0.68 25.49 -15.68
N PHE A 85 -0.47 24.27 -15.18
CA PHE A 85 0.70 23.90 -14.41
C PHE A 85 2.01 23.98 -15.20
N LEU A 86 2.08 23.38 -16.41
CA LEU A 86 3.26 23.47 -17.27
C LEU A 86 3.63 24.93 -17.56
N ASN A 87 2.63 25.76 -17.83
CA ASN A 87 2.83 27.19 -18.06
C ASN A 87 3.40 27.94 -16.85
N ASP A 88 3.01 27.56 -15.63
CA ASP A 88 3.50 28.17 -14.39
C ASP A 88 4.92 27.72 -14.03
N ILE A 89 5.29 26.49 -14.39
CA ILE A 89 6.62 25.92 -14.16
C ILE A 89 7.65 26.55 -15.09
N HIS A 90 7.33 26.68 -16.38
CA HIS A 90 8.20 27.36 -17.34
C HIS A 90 8.49 28.81 -16.92
N LYS A 91 7.58 29.46 -16.18
CA LYS A 91 7.78 30.81 -15.63
C LYS A 91 8.59 30.86 -14.33
N LYS A 92 8.74 29.75 -13.60
CA LYS A 92 9.34 29.68 -12.24
C LYS A 92 10.63 28.82 -12.17
N GLY A 93 11.20 28.42 -13.30
CA GLY A 93 12.28 27.42 -13.40
C GLY A 93 13.52 27.63 -12.51
N ASN A 94 13.82 28.86 -12.10
CA ASN A 94 15.02 29.17 -11.30
C ASN A 94 14.91 28.86 -9.79
N VAL A 95 13.75 28.43 -9.29
CA VAL A 95 13.49 28.22 -7.84
C VAL A 95 13.49 26.74 -7.44
N ILE A 96 13.70 25.82 -8.38
CA ILE A 96 13.49 24.39 -8.18
C ILE A 96 14.84 23.68 -7.96
N ASP A 97 15.01 23.06 -6.79
CA ASP A 97 16.22 22.30 -6.43
C ASP A 97 16.14 20.81 -6.84
N SER A 98 14.94 20.22 -6.85
CA SER A 98 14.69 18.83 -7.23
C SER A 98 13.24 18.58 -7.68
N TYR A 99 13.00 17.45 -8.36
CA TYR A 99 11.65 16.99 -8.72
C TYR A 99 10.74 16.71 -7.52
N GLY A 100 11.31 16.32 -6.37
CA GLY A 100 10.58 16.13 -5.13
C GLY A 100 10.13 17.46 -4.52
N SER A 101 11.02 18.46 -4.50
CA SER A 101 10.69 19.82 -4.04
C SER A 101 9.56 20.44 -4.87
N TYR A 102 9.52 20.12 -6.15
CA TYR A 102 8.44 20.50 -7.06
C TYR A 102 7.08 19.92 -6.65
N LEU A 103 7.02 18.64 -6.26
CA LEU A 103 5.80 18.01 -5.76
C LEU A 103 5.37 18.53 -4.39
N GLU A 104 6.29 19.07 -3.61
CA GLU A 104 5.96 19.60 -2.28
C GLU A 104 5.49 21.04 -2.33
N LEU A 105 6.05 21.84 -3.24
CA LEU A 105 5.79 23.28 -3.32
C LEU A 105 4.61 23.64 -4.22
N TYR A 106 4.43 22.95 -5.35
CA TYR A 106 3.48 23.39 -6.37
C TYR A 106 2.35 22.40 -6.60
N PHE A 107 2.64 21.11 -6.54
CA PHE A 107 1.68 20.06 -6.88
C PHE A 107 0.43 20.06 -5.96
N LYS A 108 0.58 20.42 -4.67
CA LYS A 108 -0.53 20.48 -3.72
C LYS A 108 -1.62 21.47 -4.16
N ASP A 109 -1.23 22.61 -4.71
CA ASP A 109 -2.16 23.68 -5.09
C ASP A 109 -3.10 23.27 -6.23
N TYR A 110 -2.69 22.29 -7.05
CA TYR A 110 -3.49 21.80 -8.18
C TYR A 110 -4.31 20.56 -7.84
N ILE A 111 -3.81 19.71 -6.94
CA ILE A 111 -4.47 18.43 -6.60
C ILE A 111 -5.44 18.57 -5.44
N ASN A 112 -5.12 19.36 -4.41
CA ASN A 112 -5.99 19.54 -3.26
C ASN A 112 -7.40 20.04 -3.63
N PRO A 113 -7.59 20.95 -4.61
CA PRO A 113 -8.93 21.31 -5.08
C PRO A 113 -9.71 20.12 -5.63
N ILE A 114 -9.09 19.31 -6.50
CA ILE A 114 -9.71 18.10 -7.07
C ILE A 114 -10.11 17.14 -5.97
N LEU A 115 -9.18 16.86 -5.04
CA LEU A 115 -9.42 15.96 -3.92
C LEU A 115 -10.53 16.48 -3.00
N PHE A 116 -10.60 17.80 -2.77
CA PHE A 116 -11.67 18.42 -1.99
C PHE A 116 -13.03 18.26 -2.66
N THR A 117 -13.09 18.46 -3.98
CA THR A 117 -14.32 18.30 -4.77
C THR A 117 -14.90 16.90 -4.60
N ILE A 118 -14.07 15.85 -4.58
CA ILE A 118 -14.54 14.47 -4.34
C ILE A 118 -15.25 14.32 -2.98
N ILE A 119 -14.79 15.02 -1.95
CA ILE A 119 -15.43 14.99 -0.62
C ILE A 119 -16.79 15.68 -0.65
N ILE A 120 -16.87 16.82 -1.34
CA ILE A 120 -18.10 17.58 -1.53
C ILE A 120 -19.12 16.79 -2.35
N GLU A 121 -18.68 16.20 -3.46
CA GLU A 121 -19.44 15.28 -4.32
C GLU A 121 -20.08 14.17 -3.49
N TYR A 122 -19.30 13.54 -2.60
CA TYR A 122 -19.79 12.53 -1.67
C TYR A 122 -20.86 13.07 -0.70
N LEU A 123 -20.67 14.26 -0.12
CA LEU A 123 -21.66 14.86 0.80
C LEU A 123 -23.02 15.10 0.12
N PHE A 124 -23.04 15.31 -1.20
CA PHE A 124 -24.24 15.59 -1.97
C PHE A 124 -24.79 14.42 -2.78
N ASP A 125 -24.22 13.22 -2.60
CA ASP A 125 -24.55 12.00 -3.36
C ASP A 125 -24.35 12.15 -4.87
N ILE A 126 -23.39 12.96 -5.27
CA ILE A 126 -23.01 13.20 -6.66
C ILE A 126 -21.74 12.39 -6.89
N GLU A 127 -21.82 11.24 -7.58
CA GLU A 127 -20.67 10.39 -7.89
C GLU A 127 -19.99 9.69 -6.69
N VAL A 128 -20.79 9.03 -5.86
CA VAL A 128 -20.33 8.23 -4.70
C VAL A 128 -19.24 7.21 -5.06
N GLN A 129 -19.21 6.72 -6.30
CA GLN A 129 -18.20 5.75 -6.79
C GLN A 129 -16.76 6.24 -6.65
N LYS A 130 -16.48 7.54 -6.84
CA LYS A 130 -15.14 8.11 -6.63
C LYS A 130 -14.67 7.90 -5.19
N PHE A 131 -15.59 8.05 -4.25
CA PHE A 131 -15.33 7.86 -2.83
C PHE A 131 -15.12 6.38 -2.48
N GLU A 132 -15.81 5.46 -3.15
CA GLU A 132 -15.55 4.02 -3.01
C GLU A 132 -14.16 3.64 -3.55
N ASN A 133 -13.74 4.21 -4.68
CA ASN A 133 -12.39 4.01 -5.22
C ASN A 133 -11.31 4.48 -4.23
N LEU A 134 -11.51 5.63 -3.58
CA LEU A 134 -10.60 6.11 -2.53
C LEU A 134 -10.45 5.11 -1.37
N LYS A 135 -11.50 4.36 -1.01
CA LYS A 135 -11.43 3.30 0.01
C LYS A 135 -10.59 2.12 -0.46
N LEU A 136 -10.77 1.69 -1.72
CA LEU A 136 -9.99 0.60 -2.32
C LEU A 136 -8.49 0.89 -2.27
N PHE A 137 -8.09 2.14 -2.53
CA PHE A 137 -6.70 2.60 -2.45
C PHE A 137 -6.24 2.95 -1.03
N LYS A 138 -7.08 2.76 -0.01
CA LYS A 138 -6.80 3.10 1.41
C LYS A 138 -6.39 4.57 1.60
N LEU A 139 -6.94 5.46 0.79
CA LEU A 139 -6.64 6.89 0.83
C LEU A 139 -7.50 7.63 1.86
N ILE A 140 -8.60 7.01 2.30
CA ILE A 140 -9.51 7.59 3.28
C ILE A 140 -9.00 7.34 4.71
N PRO A 141 -8.81 8.38 5.53
CA PRO A 141 -8.50 8.26 6.95
C PRO A 141 -9.56 7.51 7.77
N HIS A 142 -9.13 6.94 8.89
CA HIS A 142 -10.02 6.23 9.81
C HIS A 142 -11.12 7.18 10.33
N ASN A 143 -12.35 6.68 10.48
CA ASN A 143 -13.54 7.43 10.90
C ASN A 143 -13.95 8.62 10.00
N PHE A 144 -13.26 8.88 8.88
CA PHE A 144 -13.59 10.03 8.05
C PHE A 144 -14.99 9.90 7.42
N ILE A 145 -15.31 8.72 6.87
CA ILE A 145 -16.66 8.41 6.34
C ILE A 145 -17.74 8.62 7.40
N GLY A 146 -17.52 8.11 8.62
CA GLY A 146 -18.45 8.27 9.73
C GLY A 146 -18.71 9.75 10.05
N LYS A 147 -17.65 10.58 10.09
CA LYS A 147 -17.79 12.02 10.28
C LYS A 147 -18.51 12.71 9.13
N LEU A 148 -18.26 12.31 7.87
CA LEU A 148 -18.96 12.85 6.72
C LEU A 148 -20.46 12.51 6.76
N ASN A 149 -20.81 11.27 7.10
CA ASN A 149 -22.20 10.84 7.26
C ASN A 149 -22.91 11.62 8.38
N VAL A 150 -22.28 11.76 9.55
CA VAL A 150 -22.82 12.57 10.66
C VAL A 150 -22.98 14.04 10.25
N PHE A 151 -22.03 14.60 9.48
CA PHE A 151 -22.13 15.96 8.99
C PHE A 151 -23.31 16.12 8.02
N LYS A 152 -23.48 15.17 7.10
CA LYS A 152 -24.58 15.11 6.13
C LYS A 152 -25.95 15.02 6.80
N GLU A 153 -26.09 14.19 7.84
CA GLU A 153 -27.33 14.06 8.61
C GLU A 153 -27.68 15.32 9.41
N LYS A 154 -26.68 15.97 10.00
CA LYS A 154 -26.88 17.15 10.88
C LYS A 154 -26.98 18.47 10.14
N ASN A 155 -26.47 18.54 8.91
CA ASN A 155 -26.43 19.77 8.12
C ASN A 155 -27.10 19.53 6.79
N ILE A 156 -28.40 19.81 6.72
CA ILE A 156 -29.13 19.83 5.47
C ILE A 156 -28.71 21.09 4.71
N ALA A 157 -27.95 20.91 3.63
CA ALA A 157 -27.60 22.02 2.75
C ALA A 157 -28.87 22.54 2.04
N THR A 158 -29.00 23.87 1.94
CA THR A 158 -30.07 24.47 1.14
C THR A 158 -29.90 24.13 -0.34
N SER A 159 -30.98 24.20 -1.11
CA SER A 159 -30.93 24.02 -2.58
C SER A 159 -29.93 24.96 -3.24
N GLU A 160 -29.80 26.18 -2.72
CA GLU A 160 -28.83 27.21 -3.16
C GLU A 160 -27.37 26.82 -2.86
N VAL A 161 -27.12 26.22 -1.70
CA VAL A 161 -25.79 25.70 -1.37
C VAL A 161 -25.46 24.55 -2.32
N ARG A 162 -26.37 23.57 -2.47
CA ARG A 162 -26.16 22.43 -3.37
C ARG A 162 -25.95 22.85 -4.82
N SER A 163 -26.74 23.79 -5.36
CA SER A 163 -26.59 24.29 -6.72
C SER A 163 -25.28 25.05 -6.92
N TYR A 164 -24.85 25.85 -5.93
CA TYR A 164 -23.56 26.52 -5.97
C TYR A 164 -22.39 25.53 -6.02
N PHE A 165 -22.44 24.47 -5.20
CA PHE A 165 -21.45 23.40 -5.16
C PHE A 165 -21.37 22.57 -6.45
N ILE A 166 -22.47 22.50 -7.22
CA ILE A 166 -22.51 21.84 -8.54
C ILE A 166 -21.94 22.73 -9.65
N GLN A 167 -22.08 24.06 -9.52
CA GLN A 167 -21.84 25.01 -10.61
C GLN A 167 -20.50 25.76 -10.53
N ASN A 168 -19.79 25.76 -9.39
CA ASN A 168 -18.61 26.62 -9.19
C ASN A 168 -17.39 25.87 -8.62
N ASN A 169 -16.18 26.31 -8.98
CA ASN A 169 -14.93 25.96 -8.30
C ASN A 169 -14.78 26.78 -7.00
N PHE A 170 -14.32 26.17 -5.90
CA PHE A 170 -14.16 26.85 -4.60
C PHE A 170 -12.91 27.74 -4.49
N ASP A 171 -12.19 27.95 -5.60
CA ASP A 171 -10.91 28.66 -5.64
C ASP A 171 -11.01 30.08 -5.05
N ASP A 172 -12.15 30.75 -5.17
CA ASP A 172 -12.34 32.12 -4.65
C ASP A 172 -12.71 32.18 -3.16
N VAL A 173 -13.09 31.05 -2.56
CA VAL A 173 -13.70 31.00 -1.21
C VAL A 173 -12.83 30.23 -0.22
N LEU A 174 -12.06 29.24 -0.69
CA LEU A 174 -11.28 28.34 0.15
C LEU A 174 -9.80 28.33 -0.30
N ASP A 175 -8.90 28.43 0.68
CA ASP A 175 -7.50 28.02 0.50
C ASP A 175 -7.42 26.52 0.76
N PHE A 176 -7.24 25.72 -0.30
CA PHE A 176 -7.19 24.26 -0.21
C PHE A 176 -5.89 23.72 0.41
N THR A 177 -4.84 24.54 0.50
CA THR A 177 -3.56 24.14 1.11
C THR A 177 -3.58 24.38 2.61
N LYS A 178 -4.27 25.43 3.07
CA LYS A 178 -4.42 25.75 4.51
C LYS A 178 -5.76 25.32 5.10
N LEU A 179 -6.72 24.94 4.26
CA LEU A 179 -8.11 24.69 4.62
C LEU A 179 -8.67 25.84 5.45
N THR A 180 -8.56 27.06 4.92
CA THR A 180 -9.04 28.30 5.54
C THR A 180 -9.83 29.10 4.54
N LEU A 181 -10.94 29.71 4.99
CA LEU A 181 -11.74 30.58 4.13
C LEU A 181 -10.93 31.82 3.72
N LYS A 182 -10.94 32.13 2.42
CA LYS A 182 -10.37 33.38 1.91
C LYS A 182 -11.28 34.51 2.35
N LYS A 183 -10.71 35.57 2.94
CA LYS A 183 -11.46 36.80 3.22
C LYS A 183 -11.88 37.38 1.87
N GLY A 184 -13.15 37.22 1.52
CA GLY A 184 -13.74 37.98 0.42
C GLY A 184 -13.54 39.47 0.68
N LYS A 185 -13.31 40.24 -0.38
CA LYS A 185 -13.52 41.69 -0.35
C LYS A 185 -15.02 41.95 -0.20
N SER A 186 -15.60 41.70 0.97
CA SER A 186 -16.87 42.30 1.34
C SER A 186 -16.57 43.68 1.93
N GLN A 187 -16.76 44.70 1.11
CA GLN A 187 -17.23 45.98 1.64
C GLN A 187 -18.48 45.68 2.47
N ILE A 188 -18.38 45.82 3.79
CA ILE A 188 -19.45 46.28 4.68
C ILE A 188 -18.73 46.71 5.96
N ASN A 189 -18.76 48.02 6.19
CA ASN A 189 -18.44 48.64 7.47
C ASN A 189 -19.42 48.10 8.52
N ILE A 190 -18.97 47.25 9.43
CA ILE A 190 -19.57 47.13 10.76
C ILE A 190 -18.44 47.21 11.78
N ILE A 191 -18.15 48.46 12.11
CA ILE A 191 -17.79 48.99 13.43
C ILE A 191 -17.17 47.96 14.39
N ASP A 192 -15.84 48.03 14.49
CA ASP A 192 -15.11 47.76 15.72
C ASP A 192 -15.66 48.63 16.87
N LYS A 193 -16.29 47.98 17.84
CA LYS A 193 -16.25 48.34 19.26
C LYS A 193 -16.11 46.99 19.98
N GLU A 194 -15.02 46.66 20.66
CA GLU A 194 -14.26 47.46 21.60
C GLU A 194 -12.74 47.21 21.45
N ARG A 195 -11.99 48.30 21.26
CA ARG A 195 -10.61 48.40 21.76
C ARG A 195 -10.71 48.70 23.26
N SER A 196 -9.76 48.30 24.10
CA SER A 196 -8.48 49.01 24.25
C SER A 196 -7.72 48.46 25.51
N PRO A 197 -6.49 48.92 25.84
CA PRO A 197 -5.22 48.27 25.48
C PRO A 197 -4.12 48.34 26.59
N LEU A 198 -2.84 48.16 26.19
CA LEU A 198 -1.55 48.31 26.90
C LEU A 198 -1.11 47.07 27.71
N GLU A 199 0.14 46.57 27.60
CA GLU A 199 1.41 47.27 27.43
C GLU A 199 2.39 46.61 26.43
N SER A 200 3.32 47.46 26.01
CA SER A 200 4.32 47.33 24.96
C SER A 200 5.69 46.84 25.46
N GLU A 201 6.46 46.32 24.49
CA GLU A 201 7.93 46.33 24.41
C GLU A 201 8.76 45.42 25.33
N LYS A 202 9.38 44.37 24.74
CA LYS A 202 10.83 44.35 24.44
C LYS A 202 11.25 43.08 23.67
N GLY A 203 11.98 43.27 22.57
CA GLY A 203 12.88 42.26 22.01
C GLY A 203 12.55 41.66 20.64
N LYS A 204 12.56 42.47 19.57
CA LYS A 204 12.77 41.97 18.19
C LYS A 204 14.15 41.30 18.10
N LYS A 205 14.21 39.97 17.99
CA LYS A 205 15.32 39.27 17.33
C LYS A 205 14.83 38.90 15.93
N SER A 206 15.32 39.63 14.93
CA SER A 206 14.94 39.42 13.53
C SER A 206 15.60 38.15 12.99
N VAL A 207 14.82 37.40 12.20
CA VAL A 207 15.17 36.15 11.49
C VAL A 207 16.37 36.30 10.53
N THR A 208 16.87 37.51 10.32
CA THR A 208 18.04 37.83 9.49
C THR A 208 19.40 37.41 10.09
N ASP A 209 19.48 37.15 11.39
CA ASP A 209 20.75 36.82 12.08
C ASP A 209 21.11 35.31 12.02
N ILE A 210 20.14 34.46 11.66
CA ILE A 210 20.34 33.01 11.51
C ILE A 210 20.79 32.66 10.07
N LEU A 211 20.21 33.34 9.07
CA LEU A 211 20.54 33.16 7.65
C LEU A 211 21.98 33.59 7.33
N THR A 212 22.44 34.71 7.89
CA THR A 212 23.82 35.19 7.71
C THR A 212 24.86 34.29 8.40
N ARG A 213 24.50 33.60 9.49
CA ARG A 213 25.36 32.58 10.14
C ARG A 213 25.43 31.27 9.33
N LEU A 214 24.34 30.86 8.68
CA LEU A 214 24.30 29.70 7.79
C LEU A 214 25.08 29.92 6.48
N GLU A 215 25.02 31.12 5.91
CA GLU A 215 25.80 31.47 4.71
C GLU A 215 27.30 31.51 4.96
N LYS A 216 27.74 32.02 6.14
CA LYS A 216 29.16 31.96 6.55
C LYS A 216 29.66 30.54 6.79
N ALA A 217 28.82 29.64 7.31
CA ALA A 217 29.19 28.22 7.49
C ALA A 217 29.32 27.48 6.15
N LYS A 218 28.51 27.86 5.15
CA LYS A 218 28.55 27.30 3.79
C LYS A 218 29.80 27.73 3.01
N MET A 219 30.23 28.99 3.14
CA MET A 219 31.46 29.51 2.49
C MET A 219 32.73 28.83 3.03
N ASN A 220 32.84 28.62 4.34
CA ASN A 220 33.99 27.94 4.97
C ASN A 220 34.11 26.45 4.61
N SER A 221 33.01 25.83 4.17
CA SER A 221 32.97 24.41 3.79
C SER A 221 33.40 24.19 2.34
N ILE A 222 33.18 25.18 1.46
CA ILE A 222 33.51 25.13 0.03
C ILE A 222 35.00 25.40 -0.21
N GLU A 223 35.65 26.24 0.59
CA GLU A 223 37.10 26.48 0.48
C GLU A 223 37.94 25.26 0.91
N ARG A 224 37.43 24.40 1.80
CA ARG A 224 38.13 23.17 2.23
C ARG A 224 38.10 22.03 1.20
N LEU A 225 37.28 22.13 0.16
CA LEU A 225 37.12 21.09 -0.88
C LEU A 225 37.91 21.39 -2.16
N LYS A 226 38.61 22.54 -2.25
CA LYS A 226 39.47 22.90 -3.38
C LYS A 226 40.96 22.73 -3.03
N SER A 227 41.44 21.49 -2.96
CA SER A 227 42.85 21.19 -3.25
C SER A 227 43.01 19.77 -3.83
N PRO A 228 43.69 19.59 -4.98
CA PRO A 228 43.69 18.33 -5.74
C PRO A 228 44.96 17.51 -5.52
N LYS A 229 44.91 16.16 -5.60
CA LYS A 229 46.02 15.34 -6.14
C LYS A 229 45.54 14.02 -6.78
N ASN A 230 45.71 13.99 -8.11
CA ASN A 230 45.94 12.90 -9.07
C ASN A 230 46.29 11.50 -8.53
N LYS A 231 45.75 10.46 -9.20
CA LYS A 231 46.54 9.55 -10.07
C LYS A 231 45.64 8.70 -10.97
N ILE A 232 45.91 8.82 -12.27
CA ILE A 232 45.40 8.04 -13.39
C ILE A 232 46.15 6.70 -13.45
N ILE A 233 45.45 5.59 -13.69
CA ILE A 233 46.03 4.40 -14.34
C ILE A 233 45.07 3.97 -15.45
N LYS A 234 45.56 4.07 -16.70
CA LYS A 234 45.01 3.47 -17.92
C LYS A 234 45.32 1.96 -17.93
N ILE A 235 44.51 1.16 -18.60
CA ILE A 235 44.94 0.10 -19.53
C ILE A 235 43.74 -0.23 -20.46
N ASP A 236 44.10 -0.51 -21.70
CA ASP A 236 43.37 -0.38 -22.93
C ASP A 236 42.35 -1.49 -23.28
N THR A 237 41.46 -1.11 -24.18
CA THR A 237 40.60 -1.91 -25.06
C THR A 237 41.36 -2.95 -25.89
N GLU A 238 40.82 -4.17 -25.97
CA GLU A 238 40.91 -5.01 -27.18
C GLU A 238 39.54 -5.62 -27.48
N ILE A 239 39.00 -5.23 -28.63
CA ILE A 239 37.83 -5.79 -29.32
C ILE A 239 38.39 -6.66 -30.44
N LEU A 240 37.87 -7.89 -30.61
CA LEU A 240 37.90 -8.67 -31.88
C LEU A 240 36.99 -9.92 -31.72
N PRO A 241 36.54 -10.57 -32.81
CA PRO A 241 35.20 -10.40 -33.34
C PRO A 241 34.34 -11.68 -33.29
N SER A 242 33.06 -11.48 -33.58
CA SER A 242 31.98 -12.46 -33.71
C SER A 242 32.17 -13.50 -34.82
N LYS A 243 31.75 -14.75 -34.54
CA LYS A 243 31.31 -15.75 -35.54
C LYS A 243 30.13 -16.58 -35.00
N PRO A 244 29.24 -17.09 -35.88
CA PRO A 244 27.84 -17.37 -35.58
C PRO A 244 27.54 -18.77 -35.02
N GLN A 245 26.35 -18.87 -34.42
CA GLN A 245 25.74 -19.98 -33.67
C GLN A 245 25.81 -21.38 -34.33
N PRO A 246 25.62 -22.42 -33.50
CA PRO A 246 24.66 -23.48 -33.77
C PRO A 246 23.44 -23.35 -32.85
N GLU A 247 22.26 -23.48 -33.46
CA GLU A 247 20.97 -23.60 -32.78
C GLU A 247 20.95 -24.84 -31.87
N ASN A 248 21.14 -24.62 -30.56
CA ASN A 248 20.77 -25.62 -29.56
C ASN A 248 19.28 -25.45 -29.26
N LYS A 249 18.43 -26.30 -29.83
CA LYS A 249 17.10 -26.56 -29.26
C LYS A 249 17.29 -26.94 -27.79
N PRO A 250 16.72 -26.19 -26.82
CA PRO A 250 16.82 -26.59 -25.42
C PRO A 250 16.12 -27.94 -25.26
N LEU A 251 16.82 -28.92 -24.66
CA LEU A 251 16.14 -30.10 -24.12
C LEU A 251 15.02 -29.63 -23.19
N PRO A 252 13.82 -30.23 -23.22
CA PRO A 252 12.74 -29.88 -22.31
C PRO A 252 13.22 -30.15 -20.88
N GLN A 253 13.46 -29.06 -20.15
CA GLN A 253 13.77 -29.15 -18.73
C GLN A 253 12.51 -29.64 -18.00
N PRO A 254 12.65 -30.56 -17.02
CA PRO A 254 11.49 -31.06 -16.29
C PRO A 254 10.81 -29.90 -15.55
N LYS A 255 9.50 -29.77 -15.74
CA LYS A 255 8.66 -28.85 -14.95
C LYS A 255 8.71 -29.27 -13.49
N LEU A 256 8.58 -28.29 -12.60
CA LEU A 256 8.57 -28.53 -11.15
C LEU A 256 7.33 -29.34 -10.76
N ALA A 257 7.56 -30.55 -10.24
CA ALA A 257 6.50 -31.44 -9.75
C ALA A 257 5.90 -30.90 -8.45
N LEU A 258 4.59 -31.07 -8.27
CA LEU A 258 3.90 -30.74 -7.03
C LEU A 258 4.38 -31.67 -5.89
N PRO A 259 4.70 -31.14 -4.69
CA PRO A 259 5.03 -31.97 -3.53
C PRO A 259 3.81 -32.81 -3.07
N THR A 260 4.07 -34.01 -2.55
CA THR A 260 3.05 -34.97 -2.05
C THR A 260 2.56 -34.55 -0.64
N ILE A 261 1.25 -34.60 -0.36
CA ILE A 261 0.63 -34.07 0.88
C ILE A 261 0.40 -35.13 1.97
N GLU A 262 0.74 -34.76 3.22
CA GLU A 262 0.11 -35.26 4.46
C GLU A 262 -1.11 -34.40 4.86
N GLN A 263 -2.26 -35.03 5.12
CA GLN A 263 -3.51 -34.37 5.48
C GLN A 263 -3.70 -34.24 7.01
N LYS A 264 -4.35 -33.12 7.41
CA LYS A 264 -4.67 -32.61 8.77
C LYS A 264 -3.56 -31.80 9.45
N LYS A 265 -3.38 -30.55 9.01
CA LYS A 265 -2.69 -29.51 9.77
C LYS A 265 -3.64 -28.33 10.04
N ARG A 266 -3.40 -27.57 11.12
CA ARG A 266 -4.21 -26.39 11.51
C ARG A 266 -3.89 -25.22 10.56
N ALA A 267 -4.76 -24.20 10.49
CA ALA A 267 -4.55 -23.00 9.66
C ALA A 267 -3.16 -22.37 9.79
N LEU A 268 -2.60 -22.39 11.00
CA LEU A 268 -1.29 -21.87 11.32
C LEU A 268 -0.13 -22.62 10.68
N ASP A 269 -0.26 -23.92 10.49
CA ASP A 269 0.77 -24.74 9.86
C ASP A 269 0.88 -24.44 8.35
N TYR A 270 -0.14 -23.79 7.78
CA TYR A 270 -0.19 -23.42 6.37
C TYR A 270 0.44 -22.06 6.05
N LEU A 271 0.86 -21.30 7.07
CA LEU A 271 1.51 -20.00 6.89
C LEU A 271 2.96 -20.15 6.37
N THR A 272 3.52 -21.35 6.40
CA THR A 272 4.85 -21.70 5.87
C THR A 272 4.82 -22.84 4.84
N ILE A 273 3.79 -23.71 4.89
CA ILE A 273 3.59 -24.81 3.93
C ILE A 273 2.14 -24.78 3.44
N LEU A 274 1.89 -24.21 2.27
CA LEU A 274 0.52 -24.00 1.80
C LEU A 274 -0.26 -25.30 1.53
N PRO A 275 -1.58 -25.33 1.81
CA PRO A 275 -2.42 -26.50 1.65
C PRO A 275 -2.80 -26.72 0.17
N ILE A 276 -3.37 -27.87 -0.16
CA ILE A 276 -4.23 -28.00 -1.35
C ILE A 276 -5.69 -27.82 -0.92
N VAL A 277 -6.38 -26.92 -1.59
CA VAL A 277 -7.80 -26.64 -1.34
C VAL A 277 -8.63 -27.76 -1.95
N ASN A 278 -9.73 -28.13 -1.28
CA ASN A 278 -10.68 -29.10 -1.83
C ASN A 278 -11.16 -28.62 -3.22
N PRO A 279 -11.00 -29.41 -4.30
CA PRO A 279 -11.41 -29.02 -5.65
C PRO A 279 -12.87 -28.58 -5.75
N GLU A 280 -13.79 -29.21 -5.01
CA GLU A 280 -15.22 -28.84 -4.98
C GLU A 280 -15.45 -27.43 -4.44
N LEU A 281 -14.60 -26.99 -3.51
CA LEU A 281 -14.65 -25.66 -2.93
C LEU A 281 -13.95 -24.65 -3.84
N ALA A 282 -12.79 -25.02 -4.39
CA ALA A 282 -12.03 -24.19 -5.32
C ALA A 282 -12.82 -23.84 -6.58
N GLN A 283 -13.59 -24.79 -7.13
CA GLN A 283 -14.45 -24.59 -8.29
C GLN A 283 -15.55 -23.54 -8.07
N LYS A 284 -15.93 -23.25 -6.82
CA LYS A 284 -16.93 -22.22 -6.51
C LYS A 284 -16.44 -20.78 -6.73
N PHE A 285 -15.12 -20.56 -6.82
CA PHE A 285 -14.54 -19.21 -6.91
C PHE A 285 -14.46 -18.62 -8.32
N ASN A 286 -15.11 -19.23 -9.32
CA ASN A 286 -15.15 -18.72 -10.71
C ASN A 286 -13.80 -18.14 -11.19
N ILE A 287 -12.70 -18.88 -10.96
CA ILE A 287 -11.35 -18.49 -11.34
C ILE A 287 -11.09 -18.97 -12.77
N ASP A 288 -10.84 -18.06 -13.71
CA ASP A 288 -10.36 -18.42 -15.04
C ASP A 288 -8.90 -18.88 -14.96
N ILE A 289 -8.70 -20.20 -14.94
CA ILE A 289 -7.39 -20.84 -14.83
C ILE A 289 -6.51 -20.54 -16.04
N GLY A 290 -7.09 -20.42 -17.24
CA GLY A 290 -6.35 -20.12 -18.45
C GLY A 290 -5.73 -18.72 -18.38
N ASN A 291 -6.52 -17.74 -17.94
CA ASN A 291 -6.04 -16.37 -17.76
C ASN A 291 -5.09 -16.20 -16.59
N LEU A 292 -5.34 -16.88 -15.46
CA LEU A 292 -4.38 -16.96 -14.37
C LEU A 292 -3.02 -17.45 -14.90
N LEU A 293 -2.97 -18.56 -15.65
CA LEU A 293 -1.73 -19.10 -16.23
C LEU A 293 -1.07 -18.14 -17.23
N ASN A 294 -1.86 -17.48 -18.07
CA ASN A 294 -1.37 -16.54 -19.08
C ASN A 294 -0.95 -15.18 -18.51
N SER A 295 -1.44 -14.81 -17.33
CA SER A 295 -1.19 -13.51 -16.72
C SER A 295 0.30 -13.22 -16.56
N ARG A 296 1.13 -14.23 -16.27
CA ARG A 296 2.59 -14.08 -16.15
C ARG A 296 3.27 -13.64 -17.46
N VAL A 297 2.74 -14.07 -18.61
CA VAL A 297 3.34 -13.83 -19.93
C VAL A 297 2.94 -12.44 -20.42
N ILE A 298 1.71 -12.05 -20.13
CA ILE A 298 1.16 -10.75 -20.54
C ILE A 298 1.74 -9.63 -19.67
N ASN A 299 2.10 -9.93 -18.41
CA ASN A 299 2.44 -8.93 -17.40
C ASN A 299 3.80 -9.16 -16.68
N PRO A 300 4.93 -9.35 -17.40
CA PRO A 300 6.22 -9.64 -16.77
C PRO A 300 6.71 -8.49 -15.88
N ASP A 301 6.48 -7.23 -16.27
CA ASP A 301 6.88 -6.04 -15.50
C ASP A 301 6.01 -5.81 -14.25
N LEU A 302 4.89 -6.54 -14.15
CA LEU A 302 3.92 -6.41 -13.06
C LEU A 302 4.22 -7.39 -11.90
N LEU A 303 5.18 -8.30 -12.06
CA LEU A 303 5.58 -9.28 -11.06
C LEU A 303 6.68 -8.73 -10.12
N ASP A 304 6.30 -8.41 -8.87
CA ASP A 304 7.22 -8.26 -7.73
C ASP A 304 7.32 -9.57 -6.91
N LEU A 305 8.17 -9.62 -5.86
CA LEU A 305 8.27 -10.80 -5.00
C LEU A 305 6.94 -11.20 -4.36
N GLU A 306 6.14 -10.23 -3.93
CA GLU A 306 4.84 -10.49 -3.29
C GLU A 306 3.86 -11.12 -4.28
N ASN A 307 3.75 -10.57 -5.48
CA ASN A 307 2.90 -11.07 -6.55
C ASN A 307 3.35 -12.46 -7.01
N LEU A 308 4.66 -12.67 -7.15
CA LEU A 308 5.21 -13.98 -7.50
C LEU A 308 4.91 -15.03 -6.41
N TYR A 309 5.06 -14.65 -5.14
CA TYR A 309 4.69 -15.49 -4.00
C TYR A 309 3.21 -15.86 -4.07
N TYR A 310 2.30 -14.89 -4.21
CA TYR A 310 0.86 -15.17 -4.31
C TYR A 310 0.53 -16.05 -5.52
N TYR A 311 1.12 -15.77 -6.68
CA TYR A 311 0.92 -16.57 -7.89
C TYR A 311 1.29 -18.03 -7.69
N ILE A 312 2.51 -18.31 -7.23
CA ILE A 312 2.98 -19.68 -6.96
C ILE A 312 2.11 -20.34 -5.90
N SER A 313 1.76 -19.61 -4.84
CA SER A 313 0.91 -20.07 -3.75
C SER A 313 -0.47 -20.52 -4.25
N ILE A 314 -1.08 -19.75 -5.14
CA ILE A 314 -2.39 -20.05 -5.74
C ILE A 314 -2.29 -21.31 -6.60
N LEU A 315 -1.27 -21.42 -7.46
CA LEU A 315 -1.07 -22.60 -8.29
C LEU A 315 -0.93 -23.86 -7.43
N LYS A 316 -0.16 -23.79 -6.34
CA LYS A 316 -0.05 -24.90 -5.38
C LYS A 316 -1.40 -25.24 -4.76
N MET A 317 -2.11 -24.25 -4.22
CA MET A 317 -3.41 -24.44 -3.56
C MET A 317 -4.47 -25.04 -4.49
N LEU A 318 -4.40 -24.73 -5.79
CA LEU A 318 -5.28 -25.26 -6.83
C LEU A 318 -4.76 -26.56 -7.47
N ARG A 319 -3.62 -27.09 -7.04
CA ARG A 319 -2.95 -28.27 -7.62
C ARG A 319 -2.68 -28.13 -9.13
N ILE A 320 -2.27 -26.94 -9.54
CA ILE A 320 -1.88 -26.63 -10.92
C ILE A 320 -0.36 -26.79 -11.01
N GLU A 321 0.12 -27.49 -12.04
CA GLU A 321 1.56 -27.60 -12.29
C GLU A 321 2.19 -26.22 -12.50
N PHE A 322 3.38 -26.03 -11.92
CA PHE A 322 4.08 -24.76 -12.05
C PHE A 322 4.54 -24.55 -13.50
N PRO A 323 4.26 -23.39 -14.11
CA PRO A 323 4.70 -23.07 -15.46
C PRO A 323 6.15 -22.57 -15.50
N TYR A 324 6.94 -22.84 -14.44
CA TYR A 324 8.32 -22.43 -14.29
C TYR A 324 9.23 -23.64 -14.15
N THR A 325 10.43 -23.48 -14.67
CA THR A 325 11.60 -24.30 -14.34
C THR A 325 12.33 -23.72 -13.13
N PHE A 326 13.16 -24.53 -12.51
CA PHE A 326 14.06 -24.11 -11.43
C PHE A 326 14.95 -22.91 -11.83
N ILE A 327 15.46 -22.93 -13.06
CA ILE A 327 16.37 -21.89 -13.57
C ILE A 327 15.62 -20.56 -13.72
N GLU A 328 14.41 -20.59 -14.29
CA GLU A 328 13.58 -19.39 -14.43
C GLU A 328 13.25 -18.75 -13.09
N ILE A 329 12.86 -19.54 -12.08
CA ILE A 329 12.61 -19.02 -10.73
C ILE A 329 13.86 -18.35 -10.16
N LYS A 330 15.04 -18.99 -10.28
CA LYS A 330 16.29 -18.40 -9.83
C LYS A 330 16.59 -17.05 -10.50
N GLU A 331 16.43 -16.97 -11.82
CA GLU A 331 16.69 -15.72 -12.56
C GLU A 331 15.72 -14.61 -12.19
N ILE A 332 14.45 -14.93 -11.93
CA ILE A 332 13.48 -13.93 -11.44
C ILE A 332 13.89 -13.44 -10.05
N LEU A 333 14.19 -14.36 -9.13
CA LEU A 333 14.52 -14.04 -7.74
C LEU A 333 15.83 -13.23 -7.60
N LYS A 334 16.82 -13.43 -8.49
CA LYS A 334 18.08 -12.65 -8.50
C LYS A 334 17.87 -11.14 -8.53
N LYS A 335 16.81 -10.66 -9.17
CA LYS A 335 16.48 -9.22 -9.27
C LYS A 335 16.07 -8.61 -7.94
N TYR A 336 15.80 -9.44 -6.95
CA TYR A 336 15.27 -9.07 -5.64
C TYR A 336 16.24 -9.45 -4.51
N VAL A 337 17.53 -9.53 -4.82
CA VAL A 337 18.57 -9.85 -3.84
C VAL A 337 19.61 -8.75 -3.81
N ARG A 338 19.87 -8.24 -2.61
CA ARG A 338 20.94 -7.29 -2.31
C ARG A 338 21.81 -7.86 -1.21
N ASP A 339 23.14 -7.84 -1.41
CA ASP A 339 24.12 -8.35 -0.44
C ASP A 339 23.86 -9.81 0.00
N LYS A 340 23.30 -10.62 -0.90
CA LYS A 340 22.83 -12.00 -0.67
C LYS A 340 21.69 -12.14 0.35
N ILE A 341 20.87 -11.10 0.50
CA ILE A 341 19.61 -11.12 1.27
C ILE A 341 18.50 -10.58 0.38
N PHE A 342 17.29 -11.11 0.50
CA PHE A 342 16.14 -10.63 -0.27
C PHE A 342 15.75 -9.18 0.10
N SER A 343 15.32 -8.44 -0.92
CA SER A 343 14.91 -7.02 -0.87
C SER A 343 13.86 -6.73 -1.96
N SER A 344 13.27 -5.54 -1.98
CA SER A 344 12.31 -5.15 -3.02
C SER A 344 12.94 -4.92 -4.40
N SER A 345 14.26 -4.73 -4.47
CA SER A 345 15.07 -4.67 -5.69
C SER A 345 16.56 -4.79 -5.33
N THR A 346 17.43 -4.98 -6.33
CA THR A 346 18.90 -5.00 -6.15
C THR A 346 19.45 -3.75 -5.44
N ASP A 347 18.79 -2.61 -5.58
CA ASP A 347 19.23 -1.33 -5.00
C ASP A 347 18.57 -1.01 -3.64
N SER A 348 17.54 -1.77 -3.26
CA SER A 348 16.76 -1.53 -2.04
C SER A 348 17.34 -2.28 -0.86
N PHE A 349 17.27 -1.70 0.35
CA PHE A 349 17.70 -2.40 1.56
C PHE A 349 16.81 -3.62 1.85
N PRO A 350 17.38 -4.70 2.41
CA PRO A 350 16.60 -5.85 2.86
C PRO A 350 15.55 -5.47 3.91
N ASP A 351 14.40 -6.15 3.86
CA ASP A 351 13.32 -6.02 4.83
C ASP A 351 12.62 -7.36 5.05
N SER A 352 11.96 -7.52 6.20
CA SER A 352 11.38 -8.79 6.62
C SER A 352 10.27 -9.30 5.70
N ILE A 353 9.56 -8.43 4.97
CA ILE A 353 8.44 -8.82 4.11
C ILE A 353 8.99 -9.46 2.83
N ASN A 354 9.94 -8.80 2.18
CA ASN A 354 10.57 -9.36 0.98
C ASN A 354 11.41 -10.59 1.28
N ILE A 355 12.06 -10.64 2.46
CA ILE A 355 12.73 -11.85 2.95
C ILE A 355 11.75 -13.00 3.08
N PHE A 356 10.58 -12.79 3.71
CA PHE A 356 9.56 -13.82 3.79
C PHE A 356 9.12 -14.30 2.41
N HIS A 357 8.73 -13.40 1.50
CA HIS A 357 8.25 -13.81 0.17
C HIS A 357 9.31 -14.60 -0.60
N GLY A 358 10.55 -14.14 -0.62
CA GLY A 358 11.65 -14.84 -1.29
C GLY A 358 11.95 -16.21 -0.67
N LEU A 359 12.01 -16.29 0.67
CA LEU A 359 12.21 -17.55 1.38
C LEU A 359 11.07 -18.53 1.16
N SER A 360 9.81 -18.07 1.18
CA SER A 360 8.64 -18.91 0.92
C SER A 360 8.64 -19.48 -0.49
N ILE A 361 9.04 -18.69 -1.50
CA ILE A 361 9.20 -19.18 -2.87
C ILE A 361 10.31 -20.23 -2.95
N LEU A 362 11.46 -19.99 -2.33
CA LEU A 362 12.54 -20.98 -2.29
C LEU A 362 12.13 -22.25 -1.54
N ASN A 363 11.37 -22.11 -0.45
CA ASN A 363 10.86 -23.23 0.34
C ASN A 363 9.94 -24.12 -0.50
N GLU A 364 9.02 -23.51 -1.24
CA GLU A 364 8.04 -24.21 -2.08
C GLU A 364 8.71 -25.14 -3.10
N PHE A 365 9.87 -24.73 -3.60
CA PHE A 365 10.62 -25.50 -4.58
C PHE A 365 11.80 -26.30 -3.98
N ASN A 366 11.95 -26.35 -2.65
CA ASN A 366 13.07 -26.98 -1.94
C ASN A 366 14.46 -26.44 -2.35
N LEU A 367 14.58 -25.12 -2.48
CA LEU A 367 15.75 -24.44 -3.04
C LEU A 367 16.54 -23.60 -2.03
N ILE A 368 16.11 -23.53 -0.77
CA ILE A 368 16.74 -22.67 0.24
C ILE A 368 18.24 -22.93 0.31
N THR A 369 18.63 -24.21 0.44
CA THR A 369 20.04 -24.64 0.55
C THR A 369 20.77 -24.74 -0.79
N ASN A 370 20.05 -25.05 -1.87
CA ASN A 370 20.63 -25.35 -3.19
C ASN A 370 20.63 -24.16 -4.16
N SER A 371 20.11 -23.01 -3.75
CA SER A 371 19.97 -21.87 -4.65
C SER A 371 21.27 -21.09 -4.88
N ASN A 372 22.17 -21.06 -3.87
CA ASN A 372 23.30 -20.10 -3.76
C ASN A 372 22.89 -18.63 -3.92
N LEU A 373 21.58 -18.34 -3.88
CA LEU A 373 21.01 -17.03 -4.18
C LEU A 373 21.16 -16.10 -2.97
N ILE A 374 20.88 -16.65 -1.79
CA ILE A 374 20.97 -15.96 -0.51
C ILE A 374 22.04 -16.60 0.38
N ASP A 375 22.54 -15.82 1.32
CA ASP A 375 23.40 -16.25 2.41
C ASP A 375 22.50 -16.48 3.63
N ILE A 376 22.30 -17.75 3.99
CA ILE A 376 21.38 -18.16 5.07
C ILE A 376 21.84 -17.56 6.40
N ASP A 377 23.13 -17.67 6.73
CA ASP A 377 23.69 -17.15 7.98
C ASP A 377 23.51 -15.63 8.10
N LYS A 378 23.74 -14.88 7.01
CA LYS A 378 23.49 -13.44 7.00
C LYS A 378 22.02 -13.10 7.13
N THR A 379 21.15 -13.85 6.45
CA THR A 379 19.70 -13.66 6.51
C THR A 379 19.18 -13.91 7.92
N GLU A 380 19.62 -15.00 8.56
CA GLU A 380 19.29 -15.28 9.96
C GLU A 380 19.78 -14.19 10.90
N LYS A 381 21.04 -13.76 10.79
CA LYS A 381 21.60 -12.69 11.63
C LYS A 381 20.78 -11.40 11.50
N PHE A 382 20.36 -11.07 10.27
CA PHE A 382 19.49 -9.93 10.02
C PHE A 382 18.13 -10.11 10.73
N LEU A 383 17.44 -11.23 10.53
CA LEU A 383 16.11 -11.49 11.11
C LEU A 383 16.16 -11.53 12.65
N LYS A 384 17.14 -12.25 13.23
CA LYS A 384 17.40 -12.29 14.67
C LYS A 384 17.66 -10.89 15.23
N SER A 385 18.40 -10.05 14.51
CA SER A 385 18.62 -8.65 14.93
C SER A 385 17.32 -7.86 14.99
N LYS A 386 16.39 -8.06 14.04
CA LYS A 386 15.08 -7.39 14.02
C LYS A 386 14.20 -7.80 15.21
N LEU A 387 14.18 -9.08 15.57
CA LEU A 387 13.44 -9.54 16.77
C LEU A 387 14.14 -9.19 18.08
N LYS A 388 15.47 -9.01 18.11
CA LYS A 388 16.14 -8.48 19.33
C LYS A 388 15.72 -7.05 19.65
N ILE A 389 15.49 -6.20 18.64
CA ILE A 389 14.95 -4.84 18.80
C ILE A 389 13.41 -4.81 18.67
N PHE A 390 12.73 -5.85 19.14
CA PHE A 390 11.29 -6.03 18.98
C PHE A 390 10.49 -4.77 19.35
N VAL A 391 9.71 -4.26 18.38
CA VAL A 391 8.78 -3.14 18.54
C VAL A 391 7.37 -3.69 18.36
N PRO A 392 6.57 -3.87 19.43
CA PRO A 392 5.26 -4.51 19.38
C PRO A 392 4.31 -3.91 18.33
N GLU A 393 4.34 -2.58 18.18
CA GLU A 393 3.50 -1.81 17.27
C GLU A 393 3.75 -2.16 15.80
N LYS A 394 4.92 -2.71 15.45
CA LYS A 394 5.26 -3.12 14.08
C LYS A 394 4.73 -4.52 13.75
N LEU A 395 3.45 -4.76 14.03
CA LEU A 395 2.76 -6.06 13.92
C LEU A 395 3.08 -6.82 12.64
N LYS A 396 2.90 -6.18 11.47
CA LYS A 396 3.15 -6.79 10.16
C LYS A 396 4.62 -7.22 10.00
N MET A 397 5.57 -6.37 10.39
CA MET A 397 7.00 -6.69 10.27
C MET A 397 7.40 -7.82 11.23
N ASN A 398 6.89 -7.80 12.46
CA ASN A 398 7.14 -8.84 13.45
C ASN A 398 6.63 -10.21 12.95
N TYR A 399 5.40 -10.23 12.42
CA TYR A 399 4.79 -11.41 11.81
C TYR A 399 5.65 -12.01 10.70
N TYR A 400 6.06 -11.23 9.69
CA TYR A 400 6.89 -11.74 8.60
C TYR A 400 8.30 -12.13 9.04
N THR A 401 8.85 -11.46 10.05
CA THR A 401 10.15 -11.82 10.63
C THR A 401 10.08 -13.19 11.30
N LEU A 402 9.04 -13.44 12.10
CA LEU A 402 8.82 -14.72 12.77
C LEU A 402 8.60 -15.86 11.76
N LEU A 403 7.75 -15.65 10.74
CA LEU A 403 7.55 -16.64 9.68
C LEU A 403 8.85 -16.98 8.94
N SER A 404 9.67 -15.98 8.64
CA SER A 404 10.96 -16.21 7.98
C SER A 404 11.89 -17.07 8.84
N LEU A 405 11.93 -16.85 10.15
CA LEU A 405 12.72 -17.69 11.07
C LEU A 405 12.17 -19.10 11.20
N ILE A 406 10.85 -19.28 11.14
CA ILE A 406 10.23 -20.62 11.11
C ILE A 406 10.60 -21.37 9.83
N ILE A 407 10.58 -20.70 8.67
CA ILE A 407 11.02 -21.30 7.38
C ILE A 407 12.50 -21.71 7.44
N LEU A 408 13.33 -20.93 8.13
CA LEU A 408 14.75 -21.24 8.36
C LEU A 408 14.97 -22.18 9.56
N GLU A 409 13.93 -22.81 10.10
CA GLU A 409 14.01 -23.80 11.19
C GLU A 409 14.68 -23.28 12.49
N ASN A 410 14.64 -21.97 12.74
CA ASN A 410 15.28 -21.30 13.88
C ASN A 410 14.45 -21.41 15.18
N SER A 411 13.98 -22.60 15.50
CA SER A 411 13.07 -22.87 16.62
C SER A 411 13.65 -22.55 18.00
N GLU A 412 14.95 -22.80 18.21
CA GLU A 412 15.64 -22.52 19.48
C GLU A 412 15.61 -21.02 19.81
N PHE A 413 16.00 -20.16 18.86
CA PHE A 413 15.99 -18.71 19.05
C PHE A 413 14.58 -18.18 19.35
N ILE A 414 13.56 -18.72 18.68
CA ILE A 414 12.17 -18.32 18.90
C ILE A 414 11.74 -18.69 20.33
N LYS A 415 12.03 -19.92 20.76
CA LYS A 415 11.67 -20.43 22.08
C LYS A 415 12.38 -19.69 23.22
N GLU A 416 13.66 -19.36 23.05
CA GLU A 416 14.44 -18.59 24.03
C GLU A 416 13.84 -17.20 24.34
N ASN A 417 13.15 -16.60 23.37
CA ASN A 417 12.62 -15.24 23.49
C ASN A 417 11.07 -15.21 23.55
N GLU A 418 10.43 -16.37 23.56
CA GLU A 418 8.98 -16.53 23.48
C GLU A 418 8.24 -15.72 24.56
N GLU A 419 8.66 -15.88 25.82
CA GLU A 419 8.03 -15.22 26.96
C GLU A 419 8.15 -13.69 26.90
N ASP A 420 9.32 -13.14 26.51
CA ASP A 420 9.51 -11.69 26.34
C ASP A 420 8.61 -11.14 25.23
N TYR A 421 8.54 -11.83 24.09
CA TYR A 421 7.69 -11.41 22.98
C TYR A 421 6.20 -11.45 23.34
N LEU A 422 5.74 -12.53 23.98
CA LEU A 422 4.36 -12.64 24.45
C LEU A 422 4.01 -11.55 25.46
N ASN A 423 4.89 -11.29 26.44
CA ASN A 423 4.69 -10.27 27.46
C ASN A 423 4.62 -8.84 26.90
N ARG A 424 5.37 -8.55 25.83
CA ARG A 424 5.32 -7.23 25.18
C ARG A 424 4.10 -7.08 24.28
N ILE A 425 3.73 -8.12 23.55
CA ILE A 425 2.59 -8.06 22.62
C ILE A 425 1.25 -8.06 23.35
N SER A 426 1.12 -8.77 24.48
CA SER A 426 -0.12 -8.82 25.26
C SER A 426 -0.49 -7.46 25.87
N LYS A 427 0.50 -6.60 26.14
CA LYS A 427 0.30 -5.24 26.66
C LYS A 427 -0.08 -4.24 25.56
N LEU A 428 0.02 -4.60 24.29
CA LEU A 428 -0.25 -3.69 23.19
C LEU A 428 -1.77 -3.49 23.03
N ASN A 429 -2.22 -2.24 23.11
CA ASN A 429 -3.59 -1.90 22.73
C ASN A 429 -3.67 -1.62 21.23
N ILE A 430 -3.96 -2.65 20.43
CA ILE A 430 -3.99 -2.54 18.97
C ILE A 430 -5.03 -1.53 18.45
N LEU A 431 -6.12 -1.30 19.19
CA LEU A 431 -7.20 -0.40 18.81
C LEU A 431 -6.83 1.09 18.96
N SER A 432 -5.71 1.38 19.62
CA SER A 432 -5.18 2.75 19.77
C SER A 432 -3.96 3.03 18.88
N LEU A 433 -3.61 2.12 17.96
CA LEU A 433 -2.51 2.35 17.03
C LEU A 433 -2.86 3.45 16.02
N GLU A 434 -1.90 4.34 15.74
CA GLU A 434 -2.02 5.27 14.61
C GLU A 434 -2.17 4.50 13.30
N ASN A 435 -3.18 4.85 12.49
CA ASN A 435 -3.51 4.17 11.23
C ASN A 435 -3.98 2.71 11.38
N SER A 436 -4.65 2.35 12.48
CA SER A 436 -5.16 0.99 12.71
C SER A 436 -6.05 0.48 11.57
N ASN A 437 -5.79 -0.74 11.12
CA ASN A 437 -6.73 -1.55 10.34
C ASN A 437 -7.16 -2.72 11.23
N PRO A 438 -8.33 -2.63 11.90
CA PRO A 438 -8.71 -3.55 12.97
C PRO A 438 -8.59 -5.02 12.57
N ILE A 439 -9.15 -5.43 11.42
CA ILE A 439 -9.11 -6.83 10.98
C ILE A 439 -7.67 -7.28 10.72
N SER A 440 -6.89 -6.49 9.99
CA SER A 440 -5.51 -6.86 9.67
C SER A 440 -4.59 -6.84 10.89
N ASP A 441 -4.80 -5.93 11.84
CA ASP A 441 -3.97 -5.81 13.04
C ASP A 441 -4.29 -6.93 14.03
N ILE A 442 -5.59 -7.24 14.21
CA ILE A 442 -6.04 -8.43 14.95
C ILE A 442 -5.47 -9.70 14.32
N TYR A 443 -5.50 -9.81 12.98
CA TYR A 443 -4.91 -10.94 12.27
C TYR A 443 -3.42 -11.11 12.61
N HIS A 444 -2.61 -10.06 12.44
CA HIS A 444 -1.18 -10.17 12.67
C HIS A 444 -0.84 -10.48 14.13
N ILE A 445 -1.52 -9.89 15.11
CA ILE A 445 -1.23 -10.16 16.53
C ILE A 445 -1.64 -11.58 16.94
N VAL A 446 -2.83 -12.04 16.53
CA VAL A 446 -3.32 -13.39 16.86
C VAL A 446 -2.46 -14.43 16.18
N ALA A 447 -2.15 -14.25 14.89
CA ALA A 447 -1.27 -15.15 14.16
C ALA A 447 0.13 -15.19 14.78
N PHE A 448 0.70 -14.02 15.15
CA PHE A 448 2.01 -13.97 15.80
C PHE A 448 2.03 -14.73 17.13
N ILE A 449 1.03 -14.53 18.00
CA ILE A 449 0.95 -15.26 19.28
C ILE A 449 0.82 -16.76 19.05
N LYS A 450 -0.07 -17.20 18.16
CA LYS A 450 -0.26 -18.62 17.86
C LYS A 450 0.96 -19.26 17.16
N LEU A 451 1.77 -18.48 16.45
CA LEU A 451 3.04 -18.94 15.87
C LEU A 451 4.13 -19.12 16.94
N LEU A 452 4.12 -18.30 18.00
CA LEU A 452 4.99 -18.47 19.17
C LEU A 452 4.57 -19.66 20.02
N ASP A 453 3.28 -19.72 20.40
CA ASP A 453 2.69 -20.81 21.17
C ASP A 453 1.40 -21.31 20.49
N LYS A 454 1.50 -22.48 19.85
CA LYS A 454 0.36 -23.12 19.17
C LYS A 454 -0.78 -23.48 20.12
N SER A 455 -0.49 -23.64 21.42
CA SER A 455 -1.44 -23.99 22.47
C SER A 455 -1.99 -22.77 23.21
N ALA A 456 -1.51 -21.56 22.89
CA ALA A 456 -1.90 -20.33 23.56
C ALA A 456 -3.43 -20.22 23.63
N ASN A 457 -3.95 -20.21 24.85
CA ASN A 457 -5.34 -19.90 25.10
C ASN A 457 -5.48 -18.38 25.13
N LEU A 458 -6.38 -17.86 24.31
CA LEU A 458 -6.54 -16.44 24.05
C LEU A 458 -7.93 -15.94 24.51
N PRO A 459 -8.35 -16.16 25.77
CA PRO A 459 -9.73 -15.86 26.20
C PRO A 459 -10.02 -14.36 26.21
N GLU A 460 -9.05 -13.53 26.64
CA GLU A 460 -9.19 -12.07 26.62
C GLU A 460 -9.27 -11.53 25.18
N PHE A 461 -8.45 -12.09 24.28
CA PHE A 461 -8.46 -11.75 22.85
C PHE A 461 -9.77 -12.19 22.19
N LYS A 462 -10.27 -13.39 22.54
CA LYS A 462 -11.55 -13.91 22.06
C LYS A 462 -12.69 -12.98 22.44
N THR A 463 -12.80 -12.57 23.69
CA THR A 463 -13.89 -11.68 24.13
C THR A 463 -13.75 -10.26 23.57
N LYS A 464 -12.54 -9.68 23.62
CA LYS A 464 -12.30 -8.30 23.19
C LYS A 464 -12.38 -8.13 21.68
N TYR A 465 -11.66 -8.97 20.92
CA TYR A 465 -11.50 -8.79 19.48
C TYR A 465 -12.60 -9.44 18.64
N LEU A 466 -13.30 -10.48 19.12
CA LEU A 466 -14.45 -11.01 18.39
C LEU A 466 -15.58 -9.98 18.28
N ASN A 467 -15.84 -9.24 19.36
CA ASN A 467 -16.82 -8.15 19.37
C ASN A 467 -16.41 -7.01 18.42
N GLU A 468 -15.12 -6.66 18.40
CA GLU A 468 -14.59 -5.66 17.47
C GLU A 468 -14.70 -6.12 16.00
N LEU A 469 -14.39 -7.39 15.71
CA LEU A 469 -14.53 -7.98 14.37
C LEU A 469 -15.99 -7.92 13.90
N LYS A 470 -16.94 -8.34 14.76
CA LYS A 470 -18.38 -8.27 14.46
C LYS A 470 -18.85 -6.84 14.23
N THR A 471 -18.43 -5.90 15.09
CA THR A 471 -18.75 -4.48 14.95
C THR A 471 -18.19 -3.92 13.63
N THR A 472 -16.95 -4.24 13.31
CA THR A 472 -16.28 -3.80 12.09
C THR A 472 -17.01 -4.32 10.85
N LEU A 473 -17.33 -5.61 10.82
CA LEU A 473 -18.09 -6.23 9.72
C LEU A 473 -19.50 -5.63 9.56
N ASN A 474 -20.23 -5.44 10.66
CA ASN A 474 -21.60 -4.89 10.62
C ASN A 474 -21.65 -3.39 10.30
N SER A 475 -20.57 -2.65 10.60
CA SER A 475 -20.46 -1.22 10.30
C SER A 475 -20.12 -0.92 8.84
N GLN A 476 -19.69 -1.93 8.09
CA GLN A 476 -19.53 -1.82 6.64
C GLN A 476 -20.85 -2.20 5.98
N PRO A 477 -21.37 -1.39 5.02
CA PRO A 477 -22.47 -1.83 4.18
C PRO A 477 -22.14 -3.22 3.64
N SER A 478 -23.11 -4.14 3.62
CA SER A 478 -22.92 -5.55 3.21
C SER A 478 -22.39 -5.74 1.77
N SER A 479 -22.22 -4.65 1.01
CA SER A 479 -21.60 -4.58 -0.31
C SER A 479 -20.13 -4.10 -0.31
N ASN A 480 -19.61 -3.65 0.83
CA ASN A 480 -18.34 -2.89 0.94
C ASN A 480 -17.26 -3.61 1.75
N SER A 481 -17.46 -4.88 2.14
CA SER A 481 -16.40 -5.64 2.80
C SER A 481 -15.29 -5.96 1.78
N LEU A 482 -14.05 -5.58 2.10
CA LEU A 482 -12.90 -5.97 1.27
C LEU A 482 -12.73 -7.48 1.39
N ILE A 483 -12.92 -8.21 0.30
CA ILE A 483 -12.75 -9.68 0.17
C ILE A 483 -11.55 -10.24 0.96
N THR A 484 -10.41 -9.55 0.93
CA THR A 484 -9.21 -9.94 1.69
C THR A 484 -9.42 -9.87 3.21
N GLU A 485 -10.12 -8.85 3.71
CA GLU A 485 -10.43 -8.70 5.12
C GLU A 485 -11.50 -9.73 5.56
N THR A 486 -12.45 -10.06 4.68
CA THR A 486 -13.41 -11.16 4.91
C THR A 486 -12.70 -12.51 5.04
N ALA A 487 -11.77 -12.80 4.13
CA ALA A 487 -10.94 -14.00 4.19
C ALA A 487 -10.05 -14.07 5.45
N LYS A 488 -9.43 -12.96 5.85
CA LYS A 488 -8.69 -12.88 7.12
C LYS A 488 -9.58 -13.07 8.34
N THR A 489 -10.81 -12.57 8.28
CA THR A 489 -11.77 -12.76 9.38
C THR A 489 -12.15 -14.22 9.53
N LEU A 490 -12.38 -14.94 8.43
CA LEU A 490 -12.55 -16.38 8.46
C LEU A 490 -11.34 -17.08 9.13
N LEU A 491 -10.11 -16.79 8.69
CA LEU A 491 -8.90 -17.32 9.33
C LEU A 491 -8.82 -16.99 10.83
N LEU A 492 -9.21 -15.79 11.23
CA LEU A 492 -9.26 -15.37 12.64
C LEU A 492 -10.27 -16.17 13.46
N LEU A 493 -11.43 -16.50 12.90
CA LEU A 493 -12.42 -17.35 13.58
C LEU A 493 -11.88 -18.76 13.84
N ASP A 494 -11.01 -19.27 12.96
CA ASP A 494 -10.26 -20.51 13.20
C ASP A 494 -9.17 -20.31 14.27
N PHE A 495 -8.32 -19.28 14.14
CA PHE A 495 -7.23 -19.01 15.09
C PHE A 495 -7.70 -18.73 16.52
N LEU A 496 -8.89 -18.15 16.69
CA LEU A 496 -9.50 -17.89 18.00
C LEU A 496 -10.28 -19.09 18.55
N ASP A 497 -10.29 -20.22 17.84
CA ASP A 497 -11.02 -21.44 18.20
C ASP A 497 -12.53 -21.16 18.40
N VAL A 498 -13.12 -20.32 17.54
CA VAL A 498 -14.55 -19.91 17.61
C VAL A 498 -15.39 -20.32 16.39
N LYS A 499 -14.77 -20.88 15.34
CA LYS A 499 -15.49 -21.22 14.09
C LYS A 499 -16.74 -22.08 14.29
N ASN A 500 -16.72 -23.01 15.25
CA ASN A 500 -17.84 -23.91 15.56
C ASN A 500 -18.92 -23.24 16.43
N GLN A 501 -18.59 -22.13 17.09
CA GLN A 501 -19.53 -21.33 17.89
C GLN A 501 -20.21 -20.27 17.02
N GLU A 502 -19.50 -19.77 16.00
CA GLU A 502 -19.92 -18.68 15.10
C GLU A 502 -20.35 -19.21 13.72
N THR A 503 -21.06 -20.35 13.67
CA THR A 503 -21.39 -21.03 12.39
C THR A 503 -22.19 -20.16 11.43
N ILE A 504 -23.14 -19.35 11.93
CA ILE A 504 -23.94 -18.43 11.13
C ILE A 504 -23.06 -17.37 10.47
N LEU A 505 -22.13 -16.77 11.24
CA LEU A 505 -21.20 -15.78 10.73
C LEU A 505 -20.26 -16.40 9.68
N VAL A 506 -19.73 -17.59 9.96
CA VAL A 506 -18.88 -18.33 9.02
C VAL A 506 -19.61 -18.60 7.70
N SER A 507 -20.83 -19.12 7.74
CA SER A 507 -21.63 -19.38 6.53
C SER A 507 -21.95 -18.11 5.76
N HIS A 508 -22.23 -17.00 6.45
CA HIS A 508 -22.46 -15.70 5.81
C HIS A 508 -21.22 -15.19 5.07
N LEU A 509 -20.06 -15.14 5.75
CA LEU A 509 -18.81 -14.65 5.16
C LEU A 509 -18.34 -15.53 4.00
N LEU A 510 -18.48 -16.86 4.11
CA LEU A 510 -18.17 -17.77 3.00
C LEU A 510 -19.08 -17.55 1.79
N LYS A 511 -20.39 -17.35 2.01
CA LYS A 511 -21.34 -17.03 0.93
C LYS A 511 -21.00 -15.71 0.26
N GLU A 512 -20.70 -14.68 1.04
CA GLU A 512 -20.33 -13.37 0.55
C GLU A 512 -19.12 -13.47 -0.38
N VAL A 513 -18.03 -14.12 0.06
CA VAL A 513 -16.84 -14.30 -0.78
C VAL A 513 -17.15 -15.10 -2.04
N ILE A 514 -17.87 -16.23 -1.95
CA ILE A 514 -18.16 -17.08 -3.12
C ILE A 514 -19.02 -16.34 -4.16
N THR A 515 -20.02 -15.59 -3.71
CA THR A 515 -21.02 -14.97 -4.60
C THR A 515 -20.58 -13.64 -5.20
N THR A 516 -19.62 -12.95 -4.57
CA THR A 516 -19.16 -11.62 -4.99
C THR A 516 -17.92 -11.64 -5.88
N THR A 517 -17.30 -12.80 -6.08
CA THR A 517 -16.01 -12.89 -6.77
C THR A 517 -16.09 -13.65 -8.09
N ILE A 518 -15.55 -13.04 -9.13
CA ILE A 518 -15.18 -13.70 -10.38
C ILE A 518 -13.75 -13.26 -10.68
N PHE A 519 -12.84 -14.22 -10.87
CA PHE A 519 -11.42 -13.93 -10.96
C PHE A 519 -10.84 -14.25 -12.33
N PHE A 520 -9.96 -13.38 -12.80
CA PHE A 520 -9.26 -13.40 -14.07
C PHE A 520 -10.20 -13.47 -15.28
N ASN A 521 -11.44 -12.97 -15.16
CA ASN A 521 -12.42 -12.99 -16.26
C ASN A 521 -12.06 -12.00 -17.38
N LEU A 522 -12.43 -12.35 -18.62
CA LEU A 522 -12.29 -11.53 -19.84
C LEU A 522 -13.49 -10.59 -20.06
N GLU A 523 -14.65 -10.88 -19.49
CA GLU A 523 -15.90 -10.11 -19.70
C GLU A 523 -15.87 -8.70 -19.07
N SER A 524 -14.80 -8.36 -18.35
CA SER A 524 -14.60 -7.04 -17.72
C SER A 524 -13.39 -6.28 -18.26
N LEU A 525 -12.85 -6.66 -19.42
CA LEU A 525 -11.68 -6.03 -20.03
C LEU A 525 -11.93 -4.64 -20.63
N ASP A 526 -13.20 -4.24 -20.76
CA ASP A 526 -13.62 -2.94 -21.29
C ASP A 526 -13.35 -1.79 -20.30
N ILE A 527 -12.93 -2.12 -19.07
CA ILE A 527 -12.60 -1.18 -17.99
C ILE A 527 -11.07 -1.07 -17.88
N ASP A 528 -10.54 0.15 -17.82
CA ASP A 528 -9.09 0.41 -17.71
C ASP A 528 -8.42 -0.27 -16.50
N PHE A 529 -9.17 -0.47 -15.40
CA PHE A 529 -8.70 -1.11 -14.18
C PHE A 529 -9.05 -2.61 -14.16
N ASN A 530 -8.18 -3.42 -14.77
CA ASN A 530 -8.32 -4.88 -14.81
C ASN A 530 -6.95 -5.56 -14.66
N TRP A 531 -6.95 -6.84 -14.26
CA TRP A 531 -5.73 -7.62 -14.04
C TRP A 531 -4.79 -7.71 -15.25
N ARG A 532 -5.32 -7.54 -16.46
CA ARG A 532 -4.54 -7.64 -17.70
C ARG A 532 -3.76 -6.37 -17.97
N ASN A 533 -4.34 -5.19 -17.70
CA ASN A 533 -3.80 -3.91 -18.12
C ASN A 533 -3.22 -3.07 -16.97
N ASP A 534 -3.58 -3.36 -15.71
CA ASP A 534 -3.17 -2.59 -14.54
C ASP A 534 -2.45 -3.45 -13.48
N LYS A 535 -1.25 -3.03 -13.07
CA LYS A 535 -0.41 -3.72 -12.08
C LYS A 535 -1.09 -3.88 -10.74
N LEU A 536 -1.81 -2.84 -10.33
CA LEU A 536 -2.45 -2.77 -9.04
C LEU A 536 -3.71 -3.63 -9.03
N ALA A 537 -4.49 -3.62 -10.12
CA ALA A 537 -5.60 -4.55 -10.30
C ALA A 537 -5.11 -6.01 -10.25
N TYR A 538 -4.04 -6.34 -10.99
CA TYR A 538 -3.42 -7.67 -10.97
C TYR A 538 -2.99 -8.09 -9.56
N LYS A 539 -2.32 -7.19 -8.84
CA LYS A 539 -1.88 -7.41 -7.46
C LYS A 539 -3.04 -7.62 -6.48
N ILE A 540 -4.08 -6.79 -6.58
CA ILE A 540 -5.28 -6.89 -5.75
C ILE A 540 -5.96 -8.23 -5.99
N GLU A 541 -6.12 -8.61 -7.25
CA GLU A 541 -6.81 -9.82 -7.62
C GLU A 541 -6.06 -11.09 -7.19
N LEU A 542 -4.74 -11.16 -7.42
CA LEU A 542 -3.88 -12.22 -6.87
C LEU A 542 -4.01 -12.32 -5.35
N LYS A 543 -3.95 -11.17 -4.66
CA LYS A 543 -4.05 -11.13 -3.21
C LYS A 543 -5.41 -11.63 -2.72
N MET A 544 -6.50 -11.21 -3.36
CA MET A 544 -7.85 -11.70 -3.05
C MET A 544 -7.92 -13.22 -3.20
N VAL A 545 -7.53 -13.76 -4.35
CA VAL A 545 -7.55 -15.20 -4.61
C VAL A 545 -6.70 -15.96 -3.59
N PHE A 546 -5.48 -15.49 -3.30
CA PHE A 546 -4.61 -16.11 -2.31
C PHE A 546 -5.28 -16.20 -0.93
N TRP A 547 -5.79 -15.07 -0.41
CA TRP A 547 -6.37 -15.04 0.93
C TRP A 547 -7.65 -15.87 1.02
N ILE A 548 -8.49 -15.86 -0.01
CA ILE A 548 -9.70 -16.69 -0.07
C ILE A 548 -9.33 -18.17 -0.05
N LEU A 549 -8.44 -18.62 -0.94
CA LEU A 549 -8.06 -20.02 -1.01
C LEU A 549 -7.46 -20.49 0.31
N LEU A 550 -6.62 -19.65 0.93
CA LEU A 550 -6.05 -19.92 2.24
C LEU A 550 -7.14 -20.03 3.32
N ALA A 551 -8.09 -19.09 3.37
CA ALA A 551 -9.20 -19.16 4.31
C ALA A 551 -10.05 -20.42 4.11
N CYS A 552 -10.44 -20.68 2.87
CA CYS A 552 -11.31 -21.80 2.48
C CYS A 552 -10.67 -23.17 2.70
N SER A 553 -9.35 -23.27 2.68
CA SER A 553 -8.65 -24.50 3.08
C SER A 553 -8.97 -24.95 4.52
N GLN A 554 -9.51 -24.07 5.37
CA GLN A 554 -9.90 -24.39 6.75
C GLN A 554 -11.35 -24.88 6.91
N TYR A 555 -12.13 -24.89 5.83
CA TYR A 555 -13.56 -25.18 5.86
C TYR A 555 -13.92 -26.31 4.90
N SER A 556 -14.87 -27.15 5.30
CA SER A 556 -15.44 -28.19 4.46
C SER A 556 -16.64 -27.67 3.67
N THR A 557 -16.99 -28.35 2.57
CA THR A 557 -18.22 -28.10 1.81
C THR A 557 -19.48 -28.18 2.67
N LEU A 558 -19.49 -28.98 3.73
CA LEU A 558 -20.58 -29.03 4.74
C LEU A 558 -20.89 -27.68 5.39
N ASN A 559 -19.90 -26.79 5.54
CA ASN A 559 -20.11 -25.44 6.08
C ASN A 559 -20.87 -24.52 5.11
N LEU A 560 -21.06 -24.97 3.86
CA LEU A 560 -21.84 -24.32 2.81
C LEU A 560 -23.22 -24.95 2.59
N VAL A 561 -23.50 -26.15 3.13
CA VAL A 561 -24.75 -26.90 2.89
C VAL A 561 -25.93 -26.37 3.72
N ASN A 562 -25.68 -25.58 4.76
CA ASN A 562 -26.72 -24.96 5.58
C ASN A 562 -27.24 -23.62 5.02
N LEU A 563 -27.29 -23.48 3.69
CA LEU A 563 -27.81 -22.31 2.99
C LEU A 563 -29.08 -22.61 2.20
#